data_AF-A0AAD8XKG8-F1
#
_entry.id   AF-A0AAD8XKG8-F1
#
_cell.length_a   1.000
_cell.length_b   1.000
_cell.length_c   1.000
_cell.angle_alpha   90.00
_cell.angle_beta   90.00
_cell.angle_gamma   90.00
#
_symmetry.space_group_name_H-M   'P 1'
#
loop_
_entity.id
_entity.type
_entity.pdbx_description
1 polymer ?
#
loop_
_entity_poly.entity_id
_entity_poly.type
_entity_poly.pdbx_seq_one_letter_code
_entity_poly.pdbx_strand_id
1 'polypeptide(L)'
;MTASFNFLSLPRELRDLIYERYLAVDGGYVCDSQAFIDGKLRAGNHGGPIDLNLIYACRQTAQETDGMALRVNQITFRTITSEGLRILAARFDSLMARVDQNRNAIFRTAGHCISDEAYDELKGRYP
;
A
#
# COMPACT_ATOMS: atom_id res chain seq x y z
N MET A 1 22.79 -45.10 -13.43
CA MET A 1 22.79 -43.83 -14.17
C MET A 1 21.76 -42.93 -13.51
N THR A 2 22.20 -41.93 -12.75
CA THR A 2 21.30 -40.92 -12.19
C THR A 2 20.86 -40.02 -13.34
N ALA A 3 19.58 -40.08 -13.71
CA ALA A 3 19.03 -39.17 -14.71
C ALA A 3 19.20 -37.74 -14.19
N SER A 4 20.02 -36.94 -14.87
CA SER A 4 20.14 -35.51 -14.59
C SER A 4 18.87 -34.84 -15.12
N PHE A 5 17.99 -34.44 -14.22
CA PHE A 5 16.81 -33.68 -14.56
C PHE A 5 17.18 -32.21 -14.70
N ASN A 6 17.00 -31.64 -15.90
CA ASN A 6 17.17 -30.21 -16.12
C ASN A 6 15.79 -29.53 -16.16
N PHE A 7 15.51 -28.70 -15.16
CA PHE A 7 14.25 -27.97 -15.08
C PHE A 7 14.00 -27.09 -16.33
N LEU A 8 15.05 -26.43 -16.85
CA LEU A 8 14.92 -25.54 -18.01
C LEU A 8 14.77 -26.28 -19.34
N SER A 9 14.97 -27.60 -19.38
CA SER A 9 14.68 -28.42 -20.58
C SER A 9 13.22 -28.87 -20.67
N LEU A 10 12.41 -28.65 -19.62
CA LEU A 10 10.97 -28.90 -19.69
C LEU A 10 10.31 -27.98 -20.73
N PRO A 11 9.21 -28.38 -21.38
CA PRO A 11 8.36 -27.46 -22.14
C PRO A 11 7.88 -26.27 -21.29
N ARG A 12 7.62 -25.14 -21.96
CA ARG A 12 7.25 -23.87 -21.32
C ARG A 12 6.01 -24.02 -20.43
N GLU A 13 5.03 -24.77 -20.91
CA GLU A 13 3.75 -25.03 -20.25
C GLU A 13 3.93 -25.77 -18.92
N LEU A 14 4.87 -26.72 -18.86
CA LEU A 14 5.17 -27.44 -17.63
C LEU A 14 5.94 -26.55 -16.65
N ARG A 15 6.83 -25.69 -17.14
CA ARG A 15 7.51 -24.71 -16.29
C ARG A 15 6.51 -23.71 -15.70
N ASP A 16 5.56 -23.23 -16.49
CA ASP A 16 4.51 -22.31 -16.03
C ASP A 16 3.65 -22.92 -14.93
N LEU A 17 3.21 -24.18 -15.08
CA LEU A 17 2.51 -24.89 -14.01
C LEU A 17 3.34 -25.00 -12.72
N ILE A 18 4.65 -25.24 -12.84
CA ILE A 18 5.55 -25.31 -11.68
C ILE A 18 5.71 -23.92 -11.04
N TYR A 19 5.89 -22.87 -11.85
CA TYR A 19 6.00 -21.50 -11.35
C TYR A 19 4.74 -21.04 -10.63
N GLU A 20 3.56 -21.31 -11.19
CA GLU A 20 2.28 -20.98 -10.56
C GLU A 20 2.16 -21.66 -9.20
N ARG A 21 2.52 -22.94 -9.11
CA ARG A 21 2.46 -23.70 -7.85
C ARG A 21 3.53 -23.27 -6.84
N TYR A 22 4.69 -22.82 -7.31
CA TYR A 22 5.74 -22.28 -6.45
C TYR A 22 5.37 -20.92 -5.88
N LEU A 23 4.76 -20.05 -6.70
CA LEU A 23 4.42 -18.68 -6.32
C LEU A 23 3.09 -18.57 -5.58
N ALA A 24 2.20 -19.54 -5.73
CA ALA A 24 0.93 -19.59 -5.02
C ALA A 24 1.16 -19.75 -3.50
N VAL A 25 0.66 -18.80 -2.74
CA VAL A 25 0.72 -18.76 -1.28
C VAL A 25 -0.68 -18.92 -0.73
N ASP A 26 -0.84 -19.81 0.25
CA ASP A 26 -2.10 -19.95 0.96
C ASP A 26 -2.47 -18.64 1.70
N GLY A 27 -3.70 -18.18 1.49
CA GLY A 27 -4.15 -16.85 1.92
C GLY A 27 -3.63 -15.67 1.08
N GLY A 28 -2.88 -15.92 0.00
CA GLY A 28 -2.41 -14.90 -0.95
C GLY A 28 -1.40 -13.92 -0.36
N TYR A 29 -1.43 -12.69 -0.84
CA TYR A 29 -0.59 -11.60 -0.34
C TYR A 29 -1.41 -10.58 0.43
N VAL A 30 -0.86 -10.10 1.54
CA VAL A 30 -1.53 -9.15 2.43
C VAL A 30 -0.67 -7.92 2.62
N CYS A 31 -1.30 -6.76 2.50
CA CYS A 31 -0.79 -5.49 2.96
C CYS A 31 -1.50 -5.16 4.28
N ASP A 32 -0.89 -5.58 5.39
CA ASP A 32 -1.34 -5.25 6.75
C ASP A 32 -0.85 -3.88 7.22
N SER A 33 -1.21 -3.47 8.44
CA SER A 33 -0.87 -2.16 8.97
C SER A 33 0.64 -1.86 8.98
N GLN A 34 1.46 -2.86 9.28
CA GLN A 34 2.91 -2.71 9.32
C GLN A 34 3.50 -2.73 7.90
N ALA A 35 3.02 -3.65 7.07
CA ALA A 35 3.31 -3.73 5.64
C ALA A 35 2.97 -2.44 4.88
N PHE A 36 1.90 -1.75 5.26
CA PHE A 36 1.50 -0.47 4.66
C PHE A 36 2.51 0.64 5.00
N ILE A 37 2.99 0.69 6.24
CA ILE A 37 4.02 1.65 6.68
C ILE A 37 5.35 1.35 5.97
N ASP A 38 5.72 0.07 5.90
CA ASP A 38 6.98 -0.37 5.31
C ASP A 38 6.94 -0.42 3.77
N GLY A 39 5.77 -0.25 3.16
CA GLY A 39 5.54 -0.33 1.71
C GLY A 39 5.77 -1.71 1.11
N LYS A 40 5.54 -2.79 1.86
CA LYS A 40 5.88 -4.17 1.46
C LYS A 40 4.72 -5.14 1.61
N LEU A 41 4.49 -6.00 0.62
CA LEU A 41 3.55 -7.12 0.70
C LEU A 41 4.13 -8.28 1.51
N ARG A 42 3.25 -9.03 2.21
CA ARG A 42 3.61 -10.20 3.02
C ARG A 42 2.77 -11.41 2.61
N ALA A 43 3.30 -12.61 2.83
CA ALA A 43 2.59 -13.86 2.63
C ALA A 43 1.45 -14.03 3.64
N GLY A 44 0.25 -14.39 3.18
CA GLY A 44 -0.99 -14.36 3.96
C GLY A 44 -1.06 -15.35 5.12
N ASN A 45 -0.49 -16.55 4.99
CA ASN A 45 -0.62 -17.60 6.01
C ASN A 45 0.09 -17.24 7.34
N HIS A 46 1.23 -16.54 7.29
CA HIS A 46 2.08 -16.30 8.46
C HIS A 46 2.73 -14.89 8.52
N GLY A 47 2.37 -13.96 7.63
CA GLY A 47 3.00 -12.64 7.56
C GLY A 47 4.50 -12.69 7.20
N GLY A 48 4.96 -13.82 6.63
CA GLY A 48 6.34 -14.00 6.20
C GLY A 48 6.69 -13.17 4.96
N PRO A 49 7.98 -13.06 4.63
CA PRO A 49 8.40 -12.51 3.33
C PRO A 49 7.88 -13.39 2.18
N ILE A 50 7.70 -12.78 1.01
CA ILE A 50 7.40 -13.51 -0.23
C ILE A 50 8.67 -14.26 -0.66
N ASP A 51 8.55 -15.56 -0.94
CA ASP A 51 9.67 -16.33 -1.47
C ASP A 51 9.88 -16.02 -2.96
N LEU A 52 11.01 -15.39 -3.26
CA LEU A 52 11.43 -15.00 -4.61
C LEU A 52 12.67 -15.78 -5.08
N ASN A 53 13.10 -16.82 -4.36
CA ASN A 53 14.36 -17.52 -4.64
C ASN A 53 14.41 -18.08 -6.07
N LEU A 54 13.31 -18.68 -6.55
CA LEU A 54 13.23 -19.22 -7.92
C LEU A 54 13.33 -18.13 -8.99
N ILE A 55 12.74 -16.96 -8.72
CA ILE A 55 12.78 -15.80 -9.62
C ILE A 55 14.22 -15.30 -9.75
N TYR A 56 14.97 -15.29 -8.65
CA TYR A 56 16.37 -14.83 -8.63
C TYR A 56 17.39 -15.89 -9.04
N ALA A 57 16.98 -17.12 -9.32
CA ALA A 57 17.90 -18.19 -9.70
C ALA A 57 18.63 -17.91 -11.03
N CYS A 58 17.92 -17.45 -12.06
CA CYS A 58 18.55 -17.05 -13.33
C CYS A 58 17.69 -16.04 -14.10
N ARG A 59 18.28 -15.42 -15.14
CA ARG A 59 17.57 -14.45 -15.99
C ARG A 59 16.35 -15.05 -16.69
N GLN A 60 16.45 -16.32 -17.09
CA GLN A 60 15.36 -17.01 -17.77
C GLN A 60 14.16 -17.16 -16.83
N THR A 61 14.36 -17.67 -15.61
CA THR A 61 13.25 -17.81 -14.64
C THR A 61 12.67 -16.43 -14.28
N ALA A 62 13.50 -15.40 -14.11
CA ALA A 62 13.03 -14.05 -13.85
C ALA A 62 12.11 -13.50 -14.96
N GLN A 63 12.50 -13.64 -16.23
CA GLN A 63 11.69 -13.21 -17.37
C GLN A 63 10.41 -14.03 -17.50
N GLU A 64 10.51 -15.33 -17.26
CA GLU A 64 9.43 -16.29 -17.39
C GLU A 64 8.33 -16.14 -16.32
N THR A 65 8.70 -15.63 -15.14
CA THR A 65 7.81 -15.46 -13.99
C THR A 65 7.36 -14.02 -13.77
N ASP A 66 7.70 -13.10 -14.69
CA ASP A 66 7.41 -11.69 -14.54
C ASP A 66 5.90 -11.43 -14.32
N GLY A 67 5.59 -10.68 -13.27
CA GLY A 67 4.23 -10.42 -12.79
C GLY A 67 3.39 -11.65 -12.43
N MET A 68 3.91 -12.88 -12.49
CA MET A 68 3.12 -14.09 -12.22
C MET A 68 2.71 -14.18 -10.76
N ALA A 69 3.62 -13.83 -9.84
CA ALA A 69 3.37 -13.83 -8.40
C ALA A 69 2.12 -13.02 -8.02
N LEU A 70 1.91 -11.87 -8.68
CA LEU A 70 0.75 -11.00 -8.45
C LEU A 70 -0.54 -11.51 -9.14
N ARG A 71 -0.41 -12.29 -10.22
CA ARG A 71 -1.55 -12.85 -10.95
C ARG A 71 -2.14 -14.08 -10.27
N VAL A 72 -1.29 -14.93 -9.68
CA VAL A 72 -1.72 -16.20 -9.06
C VAL A 72 -2.18 -16.04 -7.62
N ASN A 73 -1.86 -14.91 -6.97
CA ASN A 73 -2.22 -14.64 -5.58
C ASN A 73 -3.27 -13.54 -5.47
N GLN A 74 -4.31 -13.77 -4.67
CA GLN A 74 -5.21 -12.71 -4.24
C GLN A 74 -4.44 -11.70 -3.37
N ILE A 75 -4.56 -10.41 -3.71
CA ILE A 75 -3.94 -9.32 -2.95
C ILE A 75 -5.00 -8.68 -2.06
N THR A 76 -4.82 -8.77 -0.75
CA THR A 76 -5.73 -8.20 0.24
C THR A 76 -5.10 -6.99 0.90
N PHE A 77 -5.75 -5.83 0.75
CA PHE A 77 -5.37 -4.61 1.46
C PHE A 77 -6.18 -4.49 2.74
N ARG A 78 -5.51 -4.25 3.87
CA ARG A 78 -6.16 -3.93 5.14
C ARG A 78 -5.77 -2.53 5.56
N THR A 79 -6.76 -1.75 5.96
CA THR A 79 -6.53 -0.41 6.49
C THR A 79 -5.80 -0.49 7.82
N ILE A 80 -4.90 0.45 8.08
CA ILE A 80 -4.33 0.62 9.42
C ILE A 80 -5.48 0.97 10.38
N THR A 81 -5.77 0.06 11.31
CA THR A 81 -6.77 0.28 12.35
C THR A 81 -6.24 -0.20 13.68
N SER A 82 -6.21 0.70 14.66
CA SER A 82 -5.94 0.39 16.06
C SER A 82 -6.79 1.30 16.93
N GLU A 83 -7.09 0.87 18.15
CA GLU A 83 -7.90 1.67 19.07
C GLU A 83 -7.24 3.04 19.34
N GLY A 84 -5.91 3.06 19.50
CA GLY A 84 -5.16 4.29 19.69
C GLY A 84 -5.26 5.25 18.50
N LEU A 85 -5.16 4.73 17.26
CA LEU A 85 -5.30 5.55 16.05
C LEU A 85 -6.73 6.08 15.88
N ARG A 86 -7.73 5.26 16.22
CA ARG A 86 -9.13 5.69 16.20
C ARG A 86 -9.39 6.83 17.19
N ILE A 87 -8.90 6.70 18.42
CA ILE A 87 -9.00 7.75 19.44
C ILE A 87 -8.25 9.01 19.00
N LEU A 88 -7.04 8.87 18.43
CA LEU A 88 -6.24 9.99 17.94
C LEU A 88 -6.96 10.73 16.81
N ALA A 89 -7.51 10.01 15.83
CA ALA A 89 -8.27 10.58 14.73
C ALA A 89 -9.48 11.37 15.24
N ALA A 90 -10.25 10.81 16.18
CA ALA A 90 -11.40 11.48 16.78
C ALA A 90 -11.02 12.78 17.54
N ARG A 91 -9.89 12.76 18.26
CA ARG A 91 -9.36 13.94 18.95
C ARG A 91 -8.90 15.01 17.97
N PHE A 92 -8.20 14.61 16.92
CA PHE A 92 -7.74 15.52 15.86
C PHE A 92 -8.93 16.20 15.18
N ASP A 93 -9.94 15.43 14.78
CA ASP A 93 -11.16 15.92 14.15
C ASP A 93 -11.90 16.93 15.06
N SER A 94 -12.05 16.59 16.35
CA SER A 94 -12.65 17.49 17.34
C SER A 94 -11.88 18.81 17.50
N LEU A 95 -10.55 18.76 17.43
CA LEU A 95 -9.69 19.92 17.55
C LEU A 95 -9.78 20.81 16.29
N MET A 96 -9.75 20.20 15.12
CA MET A 96 -9.95 20.91 13.84
C MET A 96 -11.32 21.58 13.77
N ALA A 97 -12.38 20.88 14.17
CA ALA A 97 -13.72 21.46 14.24
C ALA A 97 -13.78 22.71 15.14
N ARG A 98 -13.09 22.71 16.29
CA ARG A 98 -13.01 23.88 17.18
C ARG A 98 -12.20 25.03 16.56
N VAL A 99 -11.09 24.72 15.88
CA VAL A 99 -10.30 25.72 15.16
C VAL A 99 -11.13 26.39 14.07
N ASP A 100 -11.86 25.59 13.29
CA ASP A 100 -12.69 26.11 12.20
C ASP A 100 -13.90 26.90 12.72
N GLN A 101 -14.51 26.46 13.82
CA GLN A 101 -15.54 27.26 14.52
C GLN A 101 -15.01 28.61 14.97
N ASN A 102 -13.83 28.65 15.59
CA ASN A 102 -13.21 29.90 16.05
C ASN A 102 -12.87 30.82 14.88
N ARG A 103 -12.29 30.28 13.80
CA ARG A 103 -12.01 31.04 12.56
C ARG A 103 -13.29 31.66 12.03
N ASN A 104 -14.36 30.87 11.90
CA ASN A 104 -15.65 31.34 11.43
C ASN A 104 -16.27 32.41 12.34
N ALA A 105 -16.13 32.28 13.67
CA ALA A 105 -16.60 33.26 14.61
C ALA A 105 -15.85 34.60 14.48
N ILE A 106 -14.54 34.56 14.33
CA ILE A 106 -13.71 35.75 14.08
C ILE A 106 -14.14 36.44 12.79
N PHE A 107 -14.28 35.69 11.70
CA PHE A 107 -14.74 36.25 10.42
C PHE A 107 -16.14 36.87 10.53
N ARG A 108 -17.08 36.23 11.21
CA ARG A 108 -18.42 36.79 11.41
C ARG A 108 -18.41 38.07 12.25
N THR A 109 -17.55 38.15 13.25
CA THR A 109 -17.55 39.23 14.23
C THR A 109 -16.73 40.43 13.78
N ALA A 110 -15.54 40.19 13.23
CA ALA A 110 -14.56 41.22 12.89
C ALA A 110 -14.23 41.27 11.39
N GLY A 111 -14.87 40.43 10.57
CA GLY A 111 -14.61 40.41 9.12
C GLY A 111 -14.93 41.73 8.44
N HIS A 112 -15.93 42.48 8.94
CA HIS A 112 -16.26 43.81 8.45
C HIS A 112 -15.20 44.89 8.78
N CYS A 113 -14.26 44.59 9.69
CA CYS A 113 -13.13 45.47 10.01
C CYS A 113 -11.94 45.26 9.06
N ILE A 114 -11.98 44.24 8.20
CA ILE A 114 -10.94 43.99 7.19
C ILE A 114 -11.23 44.93 6.02
N SER A 115 -10.26 45.79 5.67
CA SER A 115 -10.39 46.65 4.49
C SER A 115 -10.32 45.82 3.21
N ASP A 116 -11.00 46.28 2.17
CA ASP A 116 -10.99 45.64 0.84
C ASP A 116 -9.54 45.50 0.31
N GLU A 117 -8.70 46.50 0.57
CA GLU A 117 -7.28 46.52 0.20
C GLU A 117 -6.48 45.38 0.87
N ALA A 118 -6.72 45.14 2.16
CA ALA A 118 -6.07 44.04 2.89
C ALA A 118 -6.61 42.66 2.46
N TYR A 119 -7.90 42.59 2.09
CA TYR A 119 -8.51 41.37 1.58
C TYR A 119 -7.94 40.97 0.20
N ASP A 120 -7.82 41.94 -0.71
CA ASP A 120 -7.28 41.71 -2.05
C ASP A 120 -5.79 41.32 -2.02
N GLU A 121 -5.00 41.91 -1.12
CA GLU A 121 -3.60 41.48 -0.88
C GLU A 121 -3.53 40.02 -0.41
N LEU A 122 -4.38 39.64 0.54
CA LEU A 122 -4.47 38.27 1.07
C LEU A 122 -4.87 37.27 -0.02
N LYS A 123 -5.89 37.61 -0.83
CA LYS A 123 -6.37 36.79 -1.94
C LYS A 123 -5.29 36.58 -3.02
N GLY A 124 -4.44 37.58 -3.26
CA GLY A 124 -3.31 37.46 -4.19
C GLY A 124 -2.17 36.55 -3.68
N ARG A 125 -1.97 36.44 -2.35
CA ARG A 125 -0.92 35.59 -1.75
C ARG A 125 -1.32 34.11 -1.61
N TYR A 126 -2.61 33.83 -1.49
CA TYR A 126 -3.15 32.48 -1.30
C TYR A 126 -4.24 32.19 -2.34
N PRO A 127 -3.87 31.82 -3.58
CA PRO A 127 -4.82 31.49 -4.63
C PRO A 127 -5.59 30.19 -4.39
#